data_AF-A0A5E4QAG8-F1
#
_entry.id   AF-A0A5E4QAG8-F1
#
_cell.length_a   1.000
_cell.length_b   1.000
_cell.length_c   1.000
_cell.angle_alpha   90.00
_cell.angle_beta   90.00
_cell.angle_gamma   90.00
#
_symmetry.space_group_name_H-M   'P 1'
#
loop_
_entity.id
_entity.type
_entity.pdbx_description
1 polymer ?
#
loop_
_entity_poly.entity_id
_entity_poly.type
_entity_poly.pdbx_seq_one_letter_code
_entity_poly.pdbx_strand_id
1 'polypeptide(L)'
;MNRSKGNNSRTVKDSNSTETEMSPNAYRLINNEEKPPDIQIGKENSWIAGVQMFVSFLLAGFGMVAASLLLDVVQHWDVFVQVPEVYILVPALLGLKGNLEMTLASRMSTHAHLGHLDKHLKPLVVGNLCLIQCQAVLVGFLAAMAAVAMGWIPRGEFDIHHAMLLCASSVLTASLASFVLGLIMIGVIVVSKKVNINPDNIATPIAASLGDLTTLALLSWIASLLFKSLGTNILLPALLIIAGAVLVPACGYVAWKNNFTKQALDEGWIPVISGMVISSTGGLILGYTVSNYKGVAVFQLVINGIGGNMAAVHASRLSTLLHTGQKEESVFSNTTKLLMLMVIPGQLIFVYTISYLKAGHTSVTPIFILIYMCAALLQVLLLLTISHYLVVWMWKLGLDPDNSAIPYLTALGDLLGTTLLGIAFHILFAIGDKDSDLGD
;
A
#
# COMPACT_ATOMS: atom_id res chain seq x y z
N MET A 1 19.13 11.09 71.22
CA MET A 1 17.97 10.36 71.77
C MET A 1 16.95 11.38 72.26
N ASN A 2 15.84 11.54 71.54
CA ASN A 2 14.66 12.27 72.03
C ASN A 2 13.41 11.50 71.56
N ARG A 3 12.51 11.22 72.50
CA ARG A 3 11.31 10.35 72.40
C ARG A 3 10.06 11.23 72.29
N SER A 4 9.09 10.84 71.44
CA SER A 4 7.63 10.84 71.71
C SER A 4 6.91 10.37 70.41
N LYS A 5 6.29 9.17 70.34
CA LYS A 5 4.86 8.86 70.62
C LYS A 5 3.91 9.92 70.04
N GLY A 6 2.91 9.66 69.19
CA GLY A 6 2.24 8.46 68.69
C GLY A 6 0.73 8.80 68.50
N ASN A 7 0.08 8.43 67.39
CA ASN A 7 -1.31 7.93 67.35
C ASN A 7 -1.87 7.70 65.93
N ASN A 8 -2.24 6.44 65.71
CA ASN A 8 -3.44 5.87 65.08
C ASN A 8 -4.29 6.62 64.02
N SER A 9 -4.58 5.82 62.99
CA SER A 9 -5.87 5.59 62.32
C SER A 9 -6.29 6.51 61.17
N ARG A 10 -6.33 5.97 59.94
CA ARG A 10 -7.55 5.38 59.36
C ARG A 10 -7.26 4.85 57.95
N THR A 11 -7.63 3.59 57.77
CA THR A 11 -7.96 2.96 56.48
C THR A 11 -8.95 3.80 55.67
N VAL A 12 -8.62 4.04 54.41
CA VAL A 12 -9.60 4.07 53.32
C VAL A 12 -9.11 3.06 52.28
N LYS A 13 -9.79 1.93 52.24
CA LYS A 13 -9.81 0.99 51.12
C LYS A 13 -11.01 1.39 50.27
N ASP A 14 -10.81 1.45 48.96
CA ASP A 14 -11.78 1.28 47.86
C ASP A 14 -11.26 2.09 46.67
N SER A 15 -11.25 1.63 45.42
CA SER A 15 -11.60 0.36 44.80
C SER A 15 -11.22 0.49 43.31
N ASN A 16 -10.84 -0.63 42.68
CA ASN A 16 -10.94 -0.90 41.24
C ASN A 16 -10.48 0.18 40.23
N SER A 17 -9.24 0.02 39.76
CA SER A 17 -9.02 -0.06 38.30
C SER A 17 -7.97 -1.12 38.02
N THR A 18 -8.35 -2.08 37.20
CA THR A 18 -7.50 -3.10 36.59
C THR A 18 -6.34 -2.43 35.85
N GLU A 19 -5.25 -2.15 36.56
CA GLU A 19 -3.96 -1.87 35.96
C GLU A 19 -3.50 -3.16 35.28
N THR A 20 -3.72 -3.23 33.98
CA THR A 20 -2.99 -4.19 33.15
C THR A 20 -1.58 -3.63 33.05
N GLU A 21 -0.75 -3.92 34.06
CA GLU A 21 0.69 -3.68 33.99
C GLU A 21 1.20 -4.35 32.71
N MET A 22 1.49 -3.53 31.70
CA MET A 22 2.22 -3.98 30.52
C MET A 22 3.56 -4.51 31.02
N SER A 23 3.73 -5.83 30.89
CA SER A 23 4.97 -6.52 31.20
C SER A 23 6.16 -5.78 30.59
N PRO A 24 7.28 -5.60 31.32
CA PRO A 24 8.51 -4.96 30.83
C PRO A 24 9.14 -5.63 29.59
N ASN A 25 8.57 -6.74 29.10
CA ASN A 25 9.05 -7.49 27.95
C ASN A 25 8.54 -6.98 26.60
N ALA A 26 7.70 -5.93 26.55
CA ALA A 26 7.25 -5.32 25.29
C ALA A 26 8.36 -4.54 24.55
N TYR A 27 9.51 -4.32 25.18
CA TYR A 27 10.63 -3.53 24.64
C TYR A 27 11.62 -4.34 23.78
N ARG A 28 11.25 -5.51 23.26
CA ARG A 28 12.21 -6.39 22.57
C ARG A 28 12.67 -5.94 21.17
N LEU A 29 12.22 -4.79 20.68
CA LEU A 29 12.33 -4.42 19.26
C LEU A 29 13.34 -3.31 18.92
N ILE A 30 14.14 -2.84 19.87
CA ILE A 30 15.34 -2.07 19.55
C ILE A 30 16.46 -2.69 20.37
N ASN A 31 17.56 -3.07 19.70
CA ASN A 31 18.76 -3.58 20.37
C ASN A 31 19.06 -2.70 21.61
N ASN A 32 19.33 -3.37 22.74
CA ASN A 32 19.56 -2.82 24.09
C ASN A 32 20.66 -1.73 24.22
N GLU A 33 21.19 -1.17 23.14
CA GLU A 33 22.24 -0.14 23.18
C GLU A 33 21.77 1.27 22.85
N GLU A 34 20.59 1.46 22.25
CA GLU A 34 20.05 2.80 22.01
C GLU A 34 18.56 2.82 22.35
N LYS A 35 18.24 3.13 23.62
CA LYS A 35 16.95 3.76 23.92
C LYS A 35 16.78 4.87 22.88
N PRO A 36 15.66 4.95 22.14
CA PRO A 36 15.47 6.06 21.21
C PRO A 36 15.79 7.33 21.99
N PRO A 37 16.63 8.24 21.45
CA PRO A 37 16.94 9.48 22.16
C PRO A 37 15.63 10.10 22.64
N ASP A 38 15.64 10.78 23.79
CA ASP A 38 14.47 11.55 24.26
C ASP A 38 14.20 12.70 23.25
N ILE A 39 13.80 12.34 22.03
CA ILE A 39 13.34 13.23 20.99
C ILE A 39 11.92 13.54 21.42
N GLN A 40 11.77 14.64 22.15
CA GLN A 40 10.48 15.29 22.28
C GLN A 40 10.06 15.77 20.88
N ILE A 41 9.47 14.88 20.09
CA ILE A 41 8.82 15.25 18.84
C ILE A 41 7.67 16.16 19.25
N GLY A 42 7.79 17.44 18.91
CA GLY A 42 6.74 18.41 19.17
C GLY A 42 5.43 17.91 18.57
N LYS A 43 4.34 17.94 19.35
CA LYS A 43 3.02 17.53 18.90
C LYS A 43 2.68 18.29 17.61
N GLU A 44 2.58 17.57 16.50
CA GLU A 44 2.25 18.17 15.21
C GLU A 44 0.88 18.85 15.30
N ASN A 45 0.75 20.06 14.75
CA ASN A 45 -0.53 20.75 14.71
C ASN A 45 -1.50 19.98 13.78
N SER A 46 -2.64 19.55 14.31
CA SER A 46 -3.69 18.83 13.60
C SER A 46 -4.11 19.50 12.28
N TRP A 47 -4.14 20.83 12.22
CA TRP A 47 -4.46 21.55 10.98
C TRP A 47 -3.37 21.40 9.93
N ILE A 48 -2.10 21.55 10.33
CA ILE A 48 -0.94 21.41 9.43
C ILE A 48 -0.86 19.97 8.92
N ALA A 49 -0.98 19.00 9.82
CA ALA A 49 -1.07 17.58 9.47
C ALA A 49 -2.20 17.34 8.47
N GLY A 50 -3.36 17.96 8.71
CA GLY A 50 -4.52 17.83 7.84
C GLY A 50 -4.27 18.35 6.43
N VAL A 51 -3.69 19.54 6.31
CA VAL A 51 -3.35 20.14 5.00
C VAL A 51 -2.31 19.29 4.26
N GLN A 52 -1.25 18.84 4.93
CA GLN A 52 -0.21 18.00 4.34
C GLN A 52 -0.78 16.68 3.80
N MET A 53 -1.59 16.00 4.61
CA MET A 53 -2.24 14.75 4.21
C MET A 53 -3.21 15.00 3.05
N PHE A 54 -4.05 16.03 3.11
CA PHE A 54 -5.03 16.32 2.07
C PHE A 54 -4.38 16.61 0.71
N VAL A 55 -3.34 17.45 0.67
CA VAL A 55 -2.61 17.74 -0.58
C VAL A 55 -1.95 16.48 -1.15
N SER A 56 -1.33 15.68 -0.28
CA SER A 56 -0.68 14.43 -0.69
C SER A 56 -1.68 13.40 -1.19
N PHE A 57 -2.89 13.35 -0.60
CA PHE A 57 -3.98 12.49 -1.07
C PHE A 57 -4.55 12.93 -2.42
N LEU A 58 -4.69 14.23 -2.66
CA LEU A 58 -5.09 14.73 -3.97
C LEU A 58 -4.09 14.28 -5.04
N LEU A 59 -2.79 14.45 -4.78
CA LEU A 59 -1.73 13.98 -5.66
C LEU A 59 -1.79 12.45 -5.87
N ALA A 60 -2.03 11.68 -4.81
CA ALA A 60 -2.22 10.23 -4.89
C ALA A 60 -3.38 9.86 -5.82
N GLY A 61 -4.57 10.41 -5.60
CA GLY A 61 -5.72 10.05 -6.42
C GLY A 61 -5.61 10.53 -7.87
N PHE A 62 -4.95 11.68 -8.15
CA PHE A 62 -4.66 12.05 -9.54
C PHE A 62 -3.69 11.09 -10.22
N GLY A 63 -2.69 10.56 -9.49
CA GLY A 63 -1.81 9.51 -9.98
C GLY A 63 -2.57 8.21 -10.30
N MET A 64 -3.53 7.83 -9.44
CA MET A 64 -4.40 6.68 -9.68
C MET A 64 -5.30 6.90 -10.92
N VAL A 65 -5.91 8.09 -11.06
CA VAL A 65 -6.68 8.43 -12.27
C VAL A 65 -5.80 8.37 -13.52
N ALA A 66 -4.57 8.89 -13.46
CA ALA A 66 -3.62 8.81 -14.58
C ALA A 66 -3.24 7.37 -14.91
N ALA A 67 -3.04 6.50 -13.91
CA ALA A 67 -2.81 5.08 -14.12
C ALA A 67 -4.02 4.38 -14.74
N SER A 68 -5.25 4.70 -14.32
CA SER A 68 -6.49 4.19 -14.93
C SER A 68 -6.59 4.57 -16.41
N LEU A 69 -6.32 5.83 -16.74
CA LEU A 69 -6.33 6.32 -18.12
C LEU A 69 -5.24 5.67 -18.97
N LEU A 70 -4.05 5.45 -18.38
CA LEU A 70 -2.99 4.71 -19.04
C LEU A 70 -3.42 3.27 -19.32
N LEU A 71 -4.08 2.60 -18.37
CA LEU A 71 -4.62 1.25 -18.55
C LEU A 71 -5.61 1.22 -19.73
N ASP A 72 -6.50 2.21 -19.79
CA ASP A 72 -7.50 2.34 -20.85
C ASP A 72 -6.88 2.47 -22.27
N VAL A 73 -5.67 3.04 -22.35
CA VAL A 73 -4.91 3.13 -23.61
C VAL A 73 -4.15 1.84 -23.91
N VAL A 74 -3.39 1.31 -22.95
CA VAL A 74 -2.49 0.16 -23.18
C VAL A 74 -3.23 -1.16 -23.35
N GLN A 75 -4.45 -1.27 -22.81
CA GLN A 75 -5.31 -2.45 -22.99
C GLN A 75 -5.56 -2.78 -24.48
N HIS A 76 -5.52 -1.76 -25.35
CA HIS A 76 -5.71 -1.92 -26.79
C HIS A 76 -4.41 -2.27 -27.55
N TRP A 77 -3.26 -2.37 -26.88
CA TRP A 77 -1.99 -2.71 -27.53
C TRP A 77 -1.91 -4.20 -27.87
N ASP A 78 -1.19 -4.54 -28.95
CA ASP A 78 -1.10 -5.91 -29.48
C ASP A 78 -0.73 -6.96 -28.42
N VAL A 79 0.19 -6.63 -27.50
CA VAL A 79 0.62 -7.56 -26.44
C VAL A 79 -0.51 -7.88 -25.46
N PHE A 80 -1.36 -6.91 -25.12
CA PHE A 80 -2.50 -7.12 -24.23
C PHE A 80 -3.61 -7.92 -24.92
N VAL A 81 -3.81 -7.71 -26.23
CA VAL A 81 -4.82 -8.43 -27.01
C VAL A 81 -4.40 -9.88 -27.28
N GLN A 82 -3.14 -10.12 -27.64
CA GLN A 82 -2.65 -11.45 -28.00
C GLN A 82 -2.21 -12.28 -26.80
N VAL A 83 -1.79 -11.63 -25.71
CA VAL A 83 -1.38 -12.29 -24.45
C VAL A 83 -2.30 -11.78 -23.31
N PRO A 84 -3.55 -12.25 -23.25
CA PRO A 84 -4.52 -11.77 -22.28
C PRO A 84 -4.12 -12.05 -20.82
N GLU A 85 -3.18 -12.96 -20.58
CA GLU A 85 -2.57 -13.20 -19.27
C GLU A 85 -1.87 -11.96 -18.71
N VAL A 86 -1.46 -11.00 -19.56
CA VAL A 86 -0.91 -9.70 -19.13
C VAL A 86 -1.95 -8.90 -18.35
N TYR A 87 -3.25 -9.00 -18.68
CA TYR A 87 -4.31 -8.37 -17.89
C TYR A 87 -4.44 -8.96 -16.50
N ILE A 88 -4.25 -10.28 -16.36
CA ILE A 88 -4.28 -10.96 -15.07
C ILE A 88 -3.08 -10.53 -14.22
N LEU A 89 -1.94 -10.25 -14.86
CA LEU A 89 -0.73 -9.81 -14.21
C LEU A 89 -0.81 -8.36 -13.70
N VAL A 90 -1.56 -7.46 -14.36
CA VAL A 90 -1.64 -6.03 -13.98
C VAL A 90 -2.12 -5.85 -12.53
N PRO A 91 -3.29 -6.35 -12.08
CA PRO A 91 -3.72 -6.18 -10.69
C PRO A 91 -2.74 -6.76 -9.68
N ALA A 92 -2.11 -7.90 -10.00
CA ALA A 92 -1.13 -8.54 -9.11
C ALA A 92 0.13 -7.68 -8.92
N LEU A 93 0.63 -7.05 -9.99
CA LEU A 93 1.79 -6.14 -9.93
C LEU A 93 1.45 -4.77 -9.32
N LEU A 94 0.24 -4.25 -9.53
CA LEU A 94 -0.19 -3.02 -8.88
C LEU A 94 -0.36 -3.23 -7.36
N GLY A 95 -0.96 -4.35 -6.96
CA GLY A 95 -1.09 -4.76 -5.56
C GLY A 95 0.28 -4.98 -4.88
N LEU A 96 1.28 -5.49 -5.61
CA LEU A 96 2.66 -5.61 -5.12
C LEU A 96 3.24 -4.26 -4.68
N LYS A 97 3.06 -3.20 -5.48
CA LYS A 97 3.70 -1.91 -5.24
C LYS A 97 3.15 -1.21 -4.00
N GLY A 98 1.85 -1.35 -3.73
CA GLY A 98 1.27 -0.88 -2.48
C GLY A 98 1.91 -1.52 -1.24
N ASN A 99 2.42 -2.74 -1.38
CA ASN A 99 2.99 -3.50 -0.26
C ASN A 99 4.47 -3.18 -0.04
N LEU A 100 5.24 -2.97 -1.11
CA LEU A 100 6.70 -2.78 -1.02
C LEU A 100 7.12 -1.32 -0.86
N GLU A 101 6.57 -0.42 -1.67
CA GLU A 101 6.99 0.99 -1.64
C GLU A 101 6.45 1.73 -0.42
N MET A 102 5.23 1.39 0.00
CA MET A 102 4.63 2.02 1.18
C MET A 102 5.25 1.48 2.49
N THR A 103 5.67 0.21 2.54
CA THR A 103 6.43 -0.30 3.70
C THR A 103 7.81 0.31 3.76
N LEU A 104 8.51 0.44 2.62
CA LEU A 104 9.74 1.22 2.53
C LEU A 104 9.52 2.65 3.07
N ALA A 105 8.45 3.31 2.62
CA ALA A 105 8.13 4.67 3.03
C ALA A 105 7.86 4.77 4.53
N SER A 106 7.07 3.84 5.10
CA SER A 106 6.78 3.78 6.54
C SER A 106 8.06 3.64 7.36
N ARG A 107 8.86 2.62 7.06
CA ARG A 107 10.10 2.33 7.80
C ARG A 107 11.11 3.47 7.73
N MET A 108 11.30 4.03 6.53
CA MET A 108 12.19 5.16 6.33
C MET A 108 11.67 6.42 7.04
N SER A 109 10.36 6.61 7.12
CA SER A 109 9.73 7.71 7.87
C SER A 109 9.92 7.54 9.37
N THR A 110 9.73 6.34 9.91
CA THR A 110 10.06 6.02 11.32
C THR A 110 11.53 6.30 11.62
N HIS A 111 12.46 5.83 10.78
CA HIS A 111 13.89 6.12 10.94
C HIS A 111 14.25 7.61 10.77
N ALA A 112 13.47 8.37 10.00
CA ALA A 112 13.62 9.82 9.93
C ALA A 112 13.28 10.48 11.27
N HIS A 113 12.18 10.05 11.92
CA HIS A 113 11.74 10.52 13.24
C HIS A 113 12.67 10.08 14.37
N LEU A 114 13.24 8.88 14.30
CA LEU A 114 14.25 8.38 15.25
C LEU A 114 15.63 9.04 15.10
N GLY A 115 15.80 9.93 14.10
CA GLY A 115 17.07 10.63 13.86
C GLY A 115 18.14 9.79 13.16
N HIS A 116 17.87 8.54 12.80
CA HIS A 116 18.84 7.65 12.13
C HIS A 116 19.25 8.15 10.75
N LEU A 117 18.38 8.90 10.07
CA LEU A 117 18.65 9.44 8.73
C LEU A 117 19.87 10.38 8.72
N ASP A 118 20.20 11.04 9.83
CA ASP A 118 21.32 12.00 9.89
C ASP A 118 22.67 11.30 10.09
N LYS A 119 22.66 10.16 10.79
CA LYS A 119 23.86 9.40 11.16
C LYS A 119 24.15 8.23 10.23
N HIS A 120 23.11 7.60 9.69
CA HIS A 120 23.18 6.29 9.03
C HIS A 120 22.50 6.26 7.66
N LEU A 121 22.43 7.39 6.94
CA LEU A 121 21.77 7.49 5.63
C LEU A 121 22.21 6.39 4.65
N LYS A 122 23.51 6.18 4.47
CA LYS A 122 24.06 5.21 3.49
C LYS A 122 23.61 3.77 3.78
N PRO A 123 23.82 3.21 4.99
CA PRO A 123 23.25 1.92 5.35
C PRO A 123 21.73 1.85 5.17
N LEU A 124 21.00 2.90 5.55
CA LEU A 124 19.55 2.93 5.43
C LEU A 124 19.09 2.82 3.97
N VAL A 125 19.70 3.62 3.07
CA VAL A 125 19.40 3.62 1.64
C VAL A 125 19.78 2.29 0.99
N VAL A 126 21.02 1.83 1.17
CA VAL A 126 21.51 0.63 0.48
C VAL A 126 20.77 -0.62 0.97
N GLY A 127 20.57 -0.77 2.28
CA GLY A 127 19.86 -1.93 2.83
C GLY A 127 18.43 -2.01 2.35
N ASN A 128 17.71 -0.89 2.38
CA ASN A 128 16.31 -0.85 1.96
C ASN A 128 16.13 -1.00 0.44
N LEU A 129 17.02 -0.42 -0.37
CA LEU A 129 17.01 -0.65 -1.82
C LEU A 129 17.32 -2.11 -2.16
N CYS A 130 18.28 -2.75 -1.48
CA CYS A 130 18.53 -4.17 -1.69
C CYS A 130 17.34 -5.03 -1.23
N LEU A 131 16.74 -4.72 -0.09
CA LEU A 131 15.56 -5.45 0.38
C LEU A 131 14.41 -5.36 -0.62
N ILE A 132 14.07 -4.15 -1.09
CA ILE A 132 12.96 -3.96 -2.01
C ILE A 132 13.22 -4.64 -3.34
N GLN A 133 14.47 -4.65 -3.84
CA GLN A 133 14.84 -5.40 -5.04
C GLN A 133 14.67 -6.91 -4.86
N CYS A 134 15.09 -7.45 -3.71
CA CYS A 134 14.91 -8.86 -3.39
C CYS A 134 13.42 -9.25 -3.39
N GLN A 135 12.59 -8.46 -2.71
CA GLN A 135 11.15 -8.72 -2.62
C GLN A 135 10.43 -8.52 -3.96
N ALA A 136 10.75 -7.44 -4.69
CA ALA A 136 10.10 -7.11 -5.96
C ALA A 136 10.37 -8.18 -7.02
N VAL A 137 11.61 -8.68 -7.14
CA VAL A 137 11.93 -9.74 -8.11
C VAL A 137 11.20 -11.03 -7.77
N LEU A 138 11.25 -11.47 -6.50
CA LEU A 138 10.63 -12.73 -6.09
C LEU A 138 9.11 -12.69 -6.26
N VAL A 139 8.47 -11.63 -5.77
CA VAL A 139 7.01 -11.56 -5.82
C VAL A 139 6.52 -11.20 -7.24
N GLY A 140 7.29 -10.44 -8.03
CA GLY A 140 7.03 -10.26 -9.46
C GLY A 140 7.09 -11.59 -10.24
N PHE A 141 8.06 -12.45 -9.93
CA PHE A 141 8.12 -13.80 -10.49
C PHE A 141 6.90 -14.65 -10.07
N LEU A 142 6.53 -14.62 -8.79
CA LEU A 142 5.33 -15.31 -8.30
C LEU A 142 4.04 -14.78 -8.96
N ALA A 143 3.95 -13.47 -9.21
CA ALA A 143 2.83 -12.85 -9.92
C ALA A 143 2.69 -13.39 -11.34
N ALA A 144 3.82 -13.49 -12.06
CA ALA A 144 3.85 -14.06 -13.41
C ALA A 144 3.45 -15.54 -13.40
N MET A 145 3.97 -16.33 -12.46
CA MET A 145 3.57 -17.74 -12.32
C MET A 145 2.07 -17.89 -12.04
N ALA A 146 1.51 -17.04 -11.18
CA ALA A 146 0.08 -17.05 -10.88
C ALA A 146 -0.75 -16.67 -12.13
N ALA A 147 -0.33 -15.65 -12.88
CA ALA A 147 -0.98 -15.25 -14.13
C ALA A 147 -0.94 -16.35 -15.19
N VAL A 148 0.21 -17.03 -15.35
CA VAL A 148 0.37 -18.19 -16.24
C VAL A 148 -0.56 -19.33 -15.82
N ALA A 149 -0.60 -19.66 -14.53
CA ALA A 149 -1.47 -20.71 -14.02
C ALA A 149 -2.96 -20.38 -14.24
N MET A 150 -3.38 -19.14 -13.96
CA MET A 150 -4.75 -18.68 -14.18
C MET A 150 -5.14 -18.63 -15.66
N GLY A 151 -4.20 -18.34 -16.56
CA GLY A 151 -4.43 -18.40 -18.02
C GLY A 151 -4.54 -19.84 -18.54
N TRP A 152 -3.72 -20.74 -18.00
CA TRP A 152 -3.66 -22.14 -18.44
C TRP A 152 -4.84 -22.99 -17.94
N ILE A 153 -5.21 -22.89 -16.66
CA ILE A 153 -6.23 -23.76 -16.04
C ILE A 153 -7.56 -23.79 -16.82
N PRO A 154 -8.12 -22.66 -17.30
CA PRO A 154 -9.39 -22.67 -18.04
C PRO A 154 -9.26 -23.15 -19.49
N ARG A 155 -8.09 -22.94 -20.14
CA ARG A 155 -7.90 -23.17 -21.58
C ARG A 155 -7.24 -24.52 -21.90
N GLY A 156 -6.48 -25.09 -20.97
CA GLY A 156 -5.73 -26.34 -21.15
C GLY A 156 -4.50 -26.24 -22.05
N GLU A 157 -4.26 -25.11 -22.72
CA GLU A 157 -3.13 -24.89 -23.63
C GLU A 157 -2.00 -24.12 -22.92
N PHE A 158 -0.84 -24.75 -22.78
CA PHE A 158 0.34 -24.12 -22.18
C PHE A 158 1.26 -23.59 -23.28
N ASP A 159 1.36 -22.27 -23.39
CA ASP A 159 2.31 -21.62 -24.29
C ASP A 159 3.56 -21.16 -23.53
N ILE A 160 4.69 -21.80 -23.84
CA ILE A 160 5.99 -21.47 -23.27
C ILE A 160 6.44 -20.04 -23.62
N HIS A 161 6.06 -19.53 -24.78
CA HIS A 161 6.38 -18.18 -25.22
C HIS A 161 5.67 -17.14 -24.36
N HIS A 162 4.38 -17.33 -24.10
CA HIS A 162 3.61 -16.47 -23.20
C HIS A 162 4.15 -16.55 -21.78
N ALA A 163 4.45 -17.75 -21.28
CA ALA A 163 5.02 -17.93 -19.94
C ALA A 163 6.37 -17.21 -19.78
N MET A 164 7.28 -17.34 -20.75
CA MET A 164 8.58 -16.67 -20.73
C MET A 164 8.43 -15.14 -20.84
N LEU A 165 7.51 -14.66 -21.68
CA LEU A 165 7.19 -13.23 -21.80
C LEU A 165 6.69 -12.67 -20.47
N LEU A 166 5.71 -13.31 -19.84
CA LEU A 166 5.11 -12.88 -18.58
C LEU A 166 6.14 -12.86 -17.46
N CYS A 167 6.94 -13.93 -17.32
CA CYS A 167 8.00 -14.01 -16.31
C CYS A 167 9.06 -12.92 -16.50
N ALA A 168 9.58 -12.75 -17.72
CA ALA A 168 10.64 -11.76 -17.98
C ALA A 168 10.13 -10.32 -17.86
N SER A 169 8.95 -10.02 -18.41
CA SER A 169 8.34 -8.68 -18.31
C SER A 169 8.00 -8.34 -16.86
N SER A 170 7.41 -9.27 -16.10
CA SER A 170 7.07 -9.06 -14.69
C SER A 170 8.31 -8.83 -13.82
N VAL A 171 9.32 -9.71 -13.91
CA VAL A 171 10.55 -9.60 -13.11
C VAL A 171 11.28 -8.30 -13.40
N LEU A 172 11.47 -7.96 -14.68
CA LEU A 172 12.17 -6.72 -15.05
C LEU A 172 11.37 -5.49 -14.64
N THR A 173 10.05 -5.51 -14.84
CA THR A 173 9.17 -4.40 -14.45
C THR A 173 9.17 -4.18 -12.95
N ALA A 174 8.93 -5.24 -12.16
CA ALA A 174 8.89 -5.14 -10.70
C ALA A 174 10.23 -4.64 -10.14
N SER A 175 11.35 -5.17 -10.64
CA SER A 175 12.69 -4.72 -10.25
C SER A 175 12.93 -3.25 -10.61
N LEU A 176 12.69 -2.85 -11.86
CA LEU A 176 12.96 -1.49 -12.31
C LEU A 176 12.02 -0.46 -11.67
N ALA A 177 10.73 -0.77 -11.59
CA ALA A 177 9.74 0.08 -10.94
C ALA A 177 10.11 0.30 -9.47
N SER A 178 10.38 -0.77 -8.71
CA SER A 178 10.76 -0.64 -7.31
C SER A 178 12.11 0.02 -7.08
N PHE A 179 13.04 -0.09 -8.02
CA PHE A 179 14.31 0.64 -7.92
C PHE A 179 14.10 2.14 -8.07
N VAL A 180 13.38 2.54 -9.13
CA VAL A 180 13.11 3.95 -9.43
C VAL A 180 12.25 4.58 -8.35
N LEU A 181 11.16 3.92 -7.95
CA LEU A 181 10.27 4.39 -6.90
C LEU A 181 10.97 4.43 -5.55
N GLY A 182 11.74 3.40 -5.19
CA GLY A 182 12.50 3.40 -3.95
C GLY A 182 13.46 4.59 -3.83
N LEU A 183 14.14 4.95 -4.92
CA LEU A 183 14.99 6.16 -4.96
C LEU A 183 14.19 7.45 -4.81
N ILE A 184 13.07 7.57 -5.52
CA ILE A 184 12.17 8.72 -5.41
C ILE A 184 11.67 8.85 -3.97
N MET A 185 11.26 7.73 -3.35
CA MET A 185 10.68 7.75 -2.02
C MET A 185 11.68 8.11 -0.94
N ILE A 186 12.89 7.55 -1.01
CA ILE A 186 13.99 7.96 -0.13
C ILE A 186 14.28 9.45 -0.31
N GLY A 187 14.30 9.95 -1.54
CA GLY A 187 14.47 11.37 -1.84
C GLY A 187 13.38 12.24 -1.19
N VAL A 188 12.11 11.87 -1.35
CA VAL A 188 10.96 12.53 -0.72
C VAL A 188 11.13 12.59 0.79
N ILE A 189 11.49 11.49 1.44
CA ILE A 189 11.64 11.43 2.91
C ILE A 189 12.80 12.29 3.40
N VAL A 190 13.94 12.26 2.71
CA VAL A 190 15.09 13.12 3.04
C VAL A 190 14.75 14.60 2.86
N VAL A 191 14.03 14.95 1.79
CA VAL A 191 13.60 16.34 1.54
C VAL A 191 12.58 16.78 2.59
N SER A 192 11.54 15.97 2.85
CA SER A 192 10.51 16.24 3.87
C SER A 192 11.15 16.52 5.22
N LYS A 193 12.12 15.70 5.65
CA LYS A 193 12.88 15.93 6.88
C LYS A 193 13.61 17.28 6.87
N LYS A 194 14.29 17.64 5.77
CA LYS A 194 15.02 18.91 5.65
C LYS A 194 14.11 20.15 5.70
N VAL A 195 12.88 20.03 5.20
CA VAL A 195 11.90 21.13 5.21
C VAL A 195 10.94 21.08 6.42
N ASN A 196 11.19 20.21 7.40
CA ASN A 196 10.35 20.01 8.58
C ASN A 196 8.89 19.65 8.26
N ILE A 197 8.68 18.89 7.17
CA ILE A 197 7.40 18.27 6.87
C ILE A 197 7.43 16.82 7.34
N ASN A 198 6.35 16.36 7.97
CA ASN A 198 6.24 14.99 8.44
C ASN A 198 6.25 14.03 7.24
N PRO A 199 7.27 13.15 7.12
CA PRO A 199 7.36 12.21 6.00
C PRO A 199 6.21 11.20 5.98
N ASP A 200 5.59 10.85 7.11
CA ASP A 200 4.44 9.93 7.18
C ASP A 200 3.20 10.47 6.43
N ASN A 201 3.07 11.81 6.33
CA ASN A 201 1.94 12.45 5.67
C ASN A 201 2.06 12.48 4.14
N ILE A 202 3.28 12.36 3.63
CA ILE A 202 3.62 12.67 2.23
C ILE A 202 4.17 11.45 1.50
N ALA A 203 5.04 10.67 2.14
CA ALA A 203 5.77 9.61 1.46
C ALA A 203 4.82 8.51 0.96
N THR A 204 3.97 7.98 1.84
CA THR A 204 3.03 6.90 1.46
C THR A 204 2.06 7.30 0.34
N PRO A 205 1.42 8.49 0.37
CA PRO A 205 0.59 8.94 -0.76
C PRO A 205 1.37 9.19 -2.07
N ILE A 206 2.60 9.70 -2.02
CA ILE A 206 3.43 9.85 -3.23
C ILE A 206 3.82 8.50 -3.81
N ALA A 207 4.20 7.54 -2.97
CA ALA A 207 4.49 6.17 -3.37
C ALA A 207 3.27 5.57 -4.10
N ALA A 208 2.07 5.83 -3.56
CA ALA A 208 0.83 5.41 -4.18
C ALA A 208 0.55 6.11 -5.52
N SER A 209 0.75 7.43 -5.61
CA SER A 209 0.54 8.19 -6.86
C SER A 209 1.40 7.65 -8.00
N LEU A 210 2.72 7.63 -7.78
CA LEU A 210 3.68 7.37 -8.83
C LEU A 210 3.80 5.90 -9.15
N GLY A 211 3.64 5.02 -8.16
CA GLY A 211 3.98 3.63 -8.38
C GLY A 211 3.03 2.86 -9.27
N ASP A 212 1.73 3.18 -9.31
CA ASP A 212 0.80 2.48 -10.19
C ASP A 212 1.04 2.90 -11.63
N LEU A 213 1.17 4.20 -11.84
CA LEU A 213 1.49 4.79 -13.12
C LEU A 213 2.82 4.26 -13.68
N THR A 214 3.88 4.27 -12.86
CA THR A 214 5.19 3.78 -13.30
C THR A 214 5.23 2.28 -13.52
N THR A 215 4.63 1.47 -12.63
CA THR A 215 4.57 0.01 -12.79
C THR A 215 3.81 -0.36 -14.06
N LEU A 216 2.63 0.24 -14.29
CA LEU A 216 1.84 -0.02 -15.49
C LEU A 216 2.52 0.47 -16.77
N ALA A 217 3.13 1.66 -16.75
CA ALA A 217 3.88 2.19 -17.88
C ALA A 217 5.06 1.30 -18.25
N LEU A 218 5.85 0.90 -17.25
CA LEU A 218 7.00 0.00 -17.45
C LEU A 218 6.54 -1.39 -17.90
N LEU A 219 5.49 -1.95 -17.29
CA LEU A 219 4.95 -3.25 -17.71
C LEU A 219 4.55 -3.22 -19.17
N SER A 220 3.72 -2.25 -19.54
CA SER A 220 3.17 -2.13 -20.89
C SER A 220 4.28 -1.95 -21.91
N TRP A 221 5.29 -1.13 -21.60
CA TRP A 221 6.43 -0.89 -22.46
C TRP A 221 7.36 -2.11 -22.58
N ILE A 222 7.75 -2.73 -21.46
CA ILE A 222 8.64 -3.89 -21.43
C ILE A 222 7.95 -5.10 -22.08
N ALA A 223 6.69 -5.37 -21.75
CA ALA A 223 5.93 -6.45 -22.34
C ALA A 223 5.82 -6.27 -23.85
N SER A 224 5.53 -5.05 -24.34
CA SER A 224 5.47 -4.77 -25.78
C SER A 224 6.82 -4.94 -26.48
N LEU A 225 7.90 -4.52 -25.83
CA LEU A 225 9.25 -4.67 -26.37
C LEU A 225 9.65 -6.15 -26.47
N LEU A 226 9.39 -6.92 -25.42
CA LEU A 226 9.66 -8.35 -25.39
C LEU A 226 8.76 -9.11 -26.35
N PHE A 227 7.49 -8.75 -26.47
CA PHE A 227 6.54 -9.36 -27.40
C PHE A 227 6.99 -9.22 -28.86
N LYS A 228 7.44 -8.02 -29.26
CA LYS A 228 8.02 -7.79 -30.60
C LYS A 228 9.30 -8.60 -30.84
N SER A 229 10.09 -8.87 -29.80
CA SER A 229 11.33 -9.66 -29.87
C SER A 229 11.09 -11.18 -29.84
N LEU A 230 9.96 -11.62 -29.29
CA LEU A 230 9.71 -13.02 -28.97
C LEU A 230 9.60 -13.92 -30.20
N GLY A 231 9.13 -13.37 -31.33
CA GLY A 231 9.13 -14.07 -32.61
C GLY A 231 10.53 -14.35 -33.17
N THR A 232 11.59 -13.77 -32.58
CA THR A 232 12.97 -13.93 -33.04
C THR A 232 13.88 -14.72 -32.10
N ASN A 233 13.75 -14.66 -30.76
CA ASN A 233 14.59 -15.41 -29.81
C ASN A 233 14.06 -15.47 -28.36
N ILE A 234 13.97 -16.67 -27.77
CA ILE A 234 13.64 -16.89 -26.34
C ILE A 234 14.81 -16.49 -25.40
N LEU A 235 16.01 -16.32 -25.95
CA LEU A 235 17.24 -16.04 -25.20
C LEU A 235 17.12 -14.78 -24.33
N LEU A 236 16.54 -13.69 -24.86
CA LEU A 236 16.43 -12.42 -24.14
C LEU A 236 15.53 -12.54 -22.89
N PRO A 237 14.27 -13.04 -22.98
CA PRO A 237 13.47 -13.36 -21.80
C PRO A 237 14.19 -14.25 -20.78
N ALA A 238 14.89 -15.29 -21.22
CA ALA A 238 15.62 -16.18 -20.34
C ALA A 238 16.75 -15.46 -19.59
N LEU A 239 17.53 -14.61 -20.27
CA LEU A 239 18.60 -13.83 -19.66
C LEU A 239 18.06 -12.86 -18.60
N LEU A 240 16.91 -12.22 -18.85
CA LEU A 240 16.27 -11.33 -17.87
C LEU A 240 15.83 -12.08 -16.61
N ILE A 241 15.24 -13.26 -16.77
CA ILE A 241 14.83 -14.11 -15.63
C ILE A 241 16.06 -14.57 -14.85
N ILE A 242 17.12 -15.01 -15.52
CA ILE A 242 18.38 -15.41 -14.88
C ILE A 242 19.02 -14.24 -14.15
N ALA A 243 19.05 -13.05 -14.74
CA ALA A 243 19.57 -11.84 -14.10
C ALA A 243 18.79 -11.51 -12.83
N GLY A 244 17.45 -11.60 -12.86
CA GLY A 244 16.61 -11.47 -11.66
C GLY A 244 16.93 -12.53 -10.61
N ALA A 245 17.02 -13.79 -11.01
CA ALA A 245 17.35 -14.91 -10.12
C ALA A 245 18.72 -14.74 -9.42
N VAL A 246 19.70 -14.13 -10.08
CA VAL A 246 21.01 -13.79 -9.49
C VAL A 246 20.93 -12.55 -8.61
N LEU A 247 20.10 -11.57 -8.95
CA LEU A 247 19.91 -10.35 -8.17
C LEU A 247 19.32 -10.64 -6.78
N VAL A 248 18.39 -11.60 -6.68
CA VAL A 248 17.74 -11.99 -5.42
C VAL A 248 18.73 -12.36 -4.30
N PRO A 249 19.64 -13.36 -4.45
CA PRO A 249 20.58 -13.71 -3.39
C PRO A 249 21.60 -12.60 -3.13
N ALA A 250 22.01 -11.83 -4.16
CA ALA A 250 22.94 -10.72 -3.99
C ALA A 250 22.34 -9.61 -3.11
N CYS A 251 21.13 -9.15 -3.47
CA CYS A 251 20.40 -8.15 -2.71
C CYS A 251 19.93 -8.67 -1.34
N GLY A 252 19.48 -9.92 -1.27
CA GLY A 252 19.10 -10.59 -0.03
C GLY A 252 20.26 -10.67 0.97
N TYR A 253 21.47 -11.00 0.51
CA TYR A 253 22.66 -11.02 1.37
C TYR A 253 22.99 -9.63 1.93
N VAL A 254 22.93 -8.58 1.10
CA VAL A 254 23.18 -7.20 1.55
C VAL A 254 22.11 -6.74 2.55
N ALA A 255 20.84 -7.05 2.29
CA ALA A 255 19.73 -6.73 3.19
C ALA A 255 19.82 -7.50 4.52
N TRP A 256 20.24 -8.76 4.50
CA TRP A 256 20.41 -9.59 5.70
C TRP A 256 21.58 -9.13 6.58
N LYS A 257 22.69 -8.70 5.97
CA LYS A 257 23.87 -8.19 6.70
C LYS A 257 23.61 -6.82 7.35
N ASN A 258 22.59 -6.11 6.90
CA ASN A 258 22.29 -4.77 7.36
C ASN A 258 21.28 -4.78 8.52
N ASN A 259 21.69 -4.20 9.65
CA ASN A 259 20.90 -4.18 10.88
C ASN A 259 19.54 -3.49 10.75
N PHE A 260 19.37 -2.54 9.80
CA PHE A 260 18.11 -1.83 9.59
C PHE A 260 17.09 -2.62 8.75
N THR A 261 17.53 -3.67 8.05
CA THR A 261 16.69 -4.40 7.08
C THR A 261 16.61 -5.90 7.34
N LYS A 262 17.46 -6.45 8.20
CA LYS A 262 17.45 -7.88 8.53
C LYS A 262 16.09 -8.34 9.05
N GLN A 263 15.51 -7.64 10.02
CA GLN A 263 14.20 -7.99 10.56
C GLN A 263 13.11 -7.92 9.48
N ALA A 264 13.12 -6.88 8.67
CA ALA A 264 12.15 -6.72 7.59
C ALA A 264 12.30 -7.80 6.51
N LEU A 265 13.52 -8.30 6.27
CA LEU A 265 13.75 -9.45 5.40
C LEU A 265 13.20 -10.74 5.99
N ASP A 266 13.29 -10.95 7.31
CA ASP A 266 12.81 -12.19 7.95
C ASP A 266 11.27 -12.19 8.06
N GLU A 267 10.66 -11.07 8.45
CA GLU A 267 9.22 -10.97 8.74
C GLU A 267 8.37 -10.56 7.53
N GLY A 268 8.94 -9.84 6.55
CA GLY A 268 8.19 -9.18 5.48
C GLY A 268 7.55 -10.10 4.44
N TRP A 269 7.95 -11.38 4.34
CA TRP A 269 7.43 -12.29 3.31
C TRP A 269 5.97 -12.67 3.54
N ILE A 270 5.59 -12.99 4.78
CA ILE A 270 4.23 -13.45 5.09
C ILE A 270 3.21 -12.36 4.77
N PRO A 271 3.37 -11.10 5.22
CA PRO A 271 2.44 -10.03 4.88
C PRO A 271 2.37 -9.74 3.39
N VAL A 272 3.51 -9.70 2.68
CA VAL A 272 3.54 -9.37 1.25
C VAL A 272 2.84 -10.44 0.42
N ILE A 273 3.11 -11.72 0.67
CA ILE A 273 2.48 -12.83 -0.06
C ILE A 273 1.00 -12.95 0.31
N SER A 274 0.66 -12.79 1.60
CA SER A 274 -0.74 -12.83 2.04
C SER A 274 -1.55 -11.70 1.43
N GLY A 275 -0.99 -10.48 1.40
CA GLY A 275 -1.60 -9.33 0.75
C GLY A 275 -1.84 -9.56 -0.75
N MET A 276 -0.88 -10.19 -1.44
CA MET A 276 -1.04 -10.57 -2.84
C MET A 276 -2.23 -11.53 -3.07
N VAL A 277 -2.39 -12.55 -2.22
CA VAL A 277 -3.50 -13.51 -2.31
C VAL A 277 -4.85 -12.82 -2.04
N ILE A 278 -4.91 -11.95 -1.02
CA ILE A 278 -6.12 -11.19 -0.68
C ILE A 278 -6.50 -10.25 -1.83
N SER A 279 -5.54 -9.49 -2.36
CA SER A 279 -5.78 -8.57 -3.48
C SER A 279 -6.19 -9.32 -4.76
N SER A 280 -5.64 -10.52 -5.01
CA SER A 280 -6.07 -11.40 -6.11
C SER A 280 -7.55 -11.80 -6.00
N THR A 281 -8.04 -12.04 -4.78
CA THR A 281 -9.47 -12.30 -4.53
C THR A 281 -10.31 -11.08 -4.90
N GLY A 282 -9.84 -9.87 -4.55
CA GLY A 282 -10.44 -8.61 -4.98
C GLY A 282 -10.46 -8.45 -6.51
N GLY A 283 -9.39 -8.87 -7.20
CA GLY A 283 -9.30 -8.87 -8.66
C GLY A 283 -10.34 -9.78 -9.34
N LEU A 284 -10.64 -10.94 -8.76
CA LEU A 284 -11.69 -11.83 -9.28
C LEU A 284 -13.09 -11.20 -9.15
N ILE A 285 -13.36 -10.55 -8.01
CA ILE A 285 -14.62 -9.82 -7.82
C ILE A 285 -14.71 -8.67 -8.83
N LEU A 286 -13.61 -7.94 -9.05
CA LEU A 286 -13.55 -6.87 -10.03
C LEU A 286 -13.85 -7.37 -11.44
N GLY A 287 -13.27 -8.51 -11.84
CA GLY A 287 -13.53 -9.13 -13.14
C GLY A 287 -15.03 -9.44 -13.34
N TYR A 288 -15.69 -9.97 -12.30
CA TYR A 288 -17.14 -10.16 -12.31
C TYR A 288 -17.88 -8.83 -12.42
N THR A 289 -17.55 -7.83 -11.60
CA THR A 289 -18.26 -6.55 -11.57
C THR A 289 -18.11 -5.76 -12.86
N VAL A 290 -16.90 -5.70 -13.44
CA VAL A 290 -16.63 -5.01 -14.73
C VAL A 290 -17.38 -5.66 -15.88
N SER A 291 -17.50 -7.00 -15.86
CA SER A 291 -18.26 -7.73 -16.89
C SER A 291 -19.77 -7.44 -16.85
N ASN A 292 -20.31 -7.06 -15.69
CA ASN A 292 -21.73 -6.81 -15.49
C ASN A 292 -22.09 -5.31 -15.52
N TYR A 293 -21.14 -4.42 -15.25
CA TYR A 293 -21.39 -2.99 -15.07
C TYR A 293 -20.30 -2.14 -15.75
N LYS A 294 -20.67 -1.40 -16.81
CA LYS A 294 -19.76 -0.48 -17.51
C LYS A 294 -19.33 0.65 -16.57
N GLY A 295 -18.07 1.08 -16.68
CA GLY A 295 -17.51 2.22 -15.94
C GLY A 295 -17.03 1.95 -14.51
N VAL A 296 -17.32 0.78 -13.92
CA VAL A 296 -16.87 0.41 -12.56
C VAL A 296 -15.35 0.49 -12.40
N ALA A 297 -14.60 0.06 -13.42
CA ALA A 297 -13.14 -0.03 -13.36
C ALA A 297 -12.46 1.31 -13.00
N VAL A 298 -13.00 2.44 -13.47
CA VAL A 298 -12.42 3.76 -13.21
C VAL A 298 -12.62 4.17 -11.75
N PHE A 299 -13.82 3.93 -11.20
CA PHE A 299 -14.11 4.21 -9.78
C PHE A 299 -13.42 3.23 -8.84
N GLN A 300 -13.11 2.02 -9.31
CA GLN A 300 -12.40 1.01 -8.53
C GLN A 300 -11.02 1.50 -8.06
N LEU A 301 -10.23 2.04 -8.99
CA LEU A 301 -8.89 2.53 -8.65
C LEU A 301 -8.95 3.72 -7.69
N VAL A 302 -9.98 4.57 -7.82
CA VAL A 302 -10.16 5.72 -6.93
C VAL A 302 -10.58 5.27 -5.52
N ILE A 303 -11.56 4.37 -5.42
CA ILE A 303 -12.06 3.92 -4.11
C ILE A 303 -10.99 3.12 -3.35
N ASN A 304 -10.32 2.19 -4.04
CA ASN A 304 -9.23 1.38 -3.45
C ASN A 304 -8.00 2.24 -3.15
N GLY A 305 -7.61 3.09 -4.09
CA GLY A 305 -6.47 3.98 -3.92
C GLY A 305 -6.67 4.89 -2.71
N ILE A 306 -7.81 5.57 -2.58
CA ILE A 306 -8.02 6.48 -1.45
C ILE A 306 -8.11 5.72 -0.14
N GLY A 307 -8.90 4.64 -0.08
CA GLY A 307 -9.09 3.87 1.16
C GLY A 307 -7.81 3.20 1.65
N GLY A 308 -7.14 2.45 0.77
CA GLY A 308 -5.89 1.76 1.08
C GLY A 308 -4.78 2.73 1.47
N ASN A 309 -4.62 3.84 0.76
CA ASN A 309 -3.58 4.83 1.07
C ASN A 309 -3.83 5.55 2.40
N MET A 310 -5.09 5.88 2.72
CA MET A 310 -5.44 6.47 4.01
C MET A 310 -5.14 5.50 5.16
N ALA A 311 -5.46 4.22 4.98
CA ALA A 311 -5.15 3.17 5.96
C ALA A 311 -3.64 2.99 6.16
N ALA A 312 -2.85 3.10 5.08
CA ALA A 312 -1.40 3.02 5.12
C ALA A 312 -0.76 4.24 5.80
N VAL A 313 -1.23 5.47 5.53
CA VAL A 313 -0.81 6.69 6.26
C VAL A 313 -1.16 6.57 7.74
N HIS A 314 -2.37 6.12 8.06
CA HIS A 314 -2.81 5.90 9.42
C HIS A 314 -1.92 4.88 10.15
N ALA A 315 -1.60 3.76 9.48
CA ALA A 315 -0.71 2.73 10.03
C ALA A 315 0.72 3.26 10.25
N SER A 316 1.27 3.99 9.27
CA SER A 316 2.60 4.61 9.35
C SER A 316 2.69 5.55 10.55
N ARG A 317 1.73 6.49 10.68
CA ARG A 317 1.70 7.42 11.82
C ARG A 317 1.56 6.71 13.17
N LEU A 318 0.68 5.70 13.25
CA LEU A 318 0.48 4.96 14.50
C LEU A 318 1.72 4.12 14.87
N SER A 319 2.37 3.52 13.89
CA SER A 319 3.62 2.77 14.06
C SER A 319 4.76 3.69 14.52
N THR A 320 4.94 4.85 13.88
CA THR A 320 5.90 5.90 14.32
C THR A 320 5.63 6.35 15.77
N LEU A 321 4.36 6.53 16.15
CA LEU A 321 3.98 6.91 17.53
C LEU A 321 4.43 5.85 18.55
N LEU A 322 4.23 4.57 18.24
CA LEU A 322 4.65 3.46 19.10
C LEU A 322 6.17 3.36 19.21
N HIS A 323 6.89 3.46 18.07
CA HIS A 323 8.36 3.45 18.03
C HIS A 323 9.01 4.62 18.76
N THR A 324 8.33 5.77 18.81
CA THR A 324 8.81 6.96 19.54
C THR A 324 8.44 6.94 21.04
N GLY A 325 7.86 5.85 21.53
CA GLY A 325 7.51 5.65 22.93
C GLY A 325 6.29 6.45 23.39
N GLN A 326 5.49 6.98 22.46
CA GLN A 326 4.24 7.66 22.78
C GLN A 326 3.13 6.66 23.08
N LYS A 327 2.18 7.06 23.93
CA LYS A 327 1.03 6.20 24.26
C LYS A 327 0.11 6.05 23.05
N GLU A 328 -0.43 4.84 22.90
CA GLU A 328 -1.51 4.53 21.99
C GLU A 328 -2.69 5.51 22.24
N GLU A 329 -3.07 6.27 21.21
CA GLU A 329 -4.30 7.05 21.24
C GLU A 329 -5.50 6.13 20.99
N SER A 330 -6.70 6.53 21.41
CA SER A 330 -7.91 5.75 21.11
C SER A 330 -8.14 5.59 19.60
N VAL A 331 -8.92 4.59 19.20
CA VAL A 331 -9.34 4.33 17.80
C VAL A 331 -9.79 5.63 17.10
N PHE A 332 -10.48 6.51 17.84
CA PHE A 332 -10.93 7.84 17.37
C PHE A 332 -9.92 8.95 17.67
N SER A 333 -8.67 8.72 17.27
CA SER A 333 -7.60 9.72 17.31
C SER A 333 -7.96 10.95 16.47
N ASN A 334 -7.26 12.06 16.70
CA ASN A 334 -7.41 13.25 15.85
C ASN A 334 -7.05 12.92 14.39
N THR A 335 -6.08 12.04 14.16
CA THR A 335 -5.68 11.57 12.83
C THR A 335 -6.85 10.84 12.15
N THR A 336 -7.50 9.89 12.83
CA THR A 336 -8.65 9.15 12.29
C THR A 336 -9.78 10.09 11.86
N LYS A 337 -10.09 11.09 12.69
CA LYS A 337 -11.13 12.08 12.40
C LYS A 337 -10.78 12.97 11.20
N LEU A 338 -9.51 13.39 11.11
CA LEU A 338 -9.02 14.19 9.98
C LEU A 338 -9.10 13.40 8.67
N LEU A 339 -8.66 12.14 8.67
CA LEU A 339 -8.73 11.26 7.50
C LEU A 339 -10.18 11.05 7.05
N MET A 340 -11.09 10.75 7.98
CA MET A 340 -12.53 10.61 7.69
C MET A 340 -13.14 11.89 7.10
N LEU A 341 -12.79 13.06 7.64
CA LEU A 341 -13.28 14.35 7.14
C LEU A 341 -12.84 14.61 5.70
N MET A 342 -11.65 14.16 5.30
CA MET A 342 -11.08 14.37 3.96
C MET A 342 -11.67 13.45 2.89
N VAL A 343 -12.31 12.33 3.26
CA VAL A 343 -12.91 11.40 2.31
C VAL A 343 -13.95 12.12 1.44
N ILE A 344 -14.83 12.92 2.06
CA ILE A 344 -15.91 13.61 1.36
C ILE A 344 -15.40 14.56 0.26
N PRO A 345 -14.59 15.59 0.57
CA PRO A 345 -14.09 16.49 -0.45
C PRO A 345 -13.18 15.79 -1.46
N GLY A 346 -12.34 14.84 -1.02
CA GLY A 346 -11.46 14.09 -1.92
C GLY A 346 -12.23 13.30 -2.96
N GLN A 347 -13.17 12.46 -2.51
CA GLN A 347 -13.97 11.61 -3.40
C GLN A 347 -14.81 12.44 -4.38
N LEU A 348 -15.40 13.56 -3.94
CA LEU A 348 -16.13 14.46 -4.82
C LEU A 348 -15.23 15.03 -5.93
N ILE A 349 -14.03 15.50 -5.58
CA ILE A 349 -13.06 16.03 -6.57
C ILE A 349 -12.76 14.96 -7.63
N PHE A 350 -12.54 13.70 -7.24
CA PHE A 350 -12.22 12.64 -8.19
C PHE A 350 -13.41 12.23 -9.04
N VAL A 351 -14.61 12.12 -8.46
CA VAL A 351 -15.84 11.83 -9.22
C VAL A 351 -16.08 12.91 -10.29
N TYR A 352 -15.96 14.19 -9.93
CA TYR A 352 -16.11 15.28 -10.90
C TYR A 352 -14.98 15.31 -11.94
N THR A 353 -13.75 14.99 -11.55
CA THR A 353 -12.62 14.89 -12.49
C THR A 353 -12.85 13.79 -13.51
N ILE A 354 -13.25 12.59 -13.07
CA ILE A 354 -13.58 11.46 -13.94
C ILE A 354 -14.70 11.84 -14.93
N SER A 355 -15.75 12.47 -14.41
CA SER A 355 -16.87 12.97 -15.22
C SER A 355 -16.41 13.97 -16.29
N TYR A 356 -15.57 14.93 -15.90
CA TYR A 356 -15.05 15.95 -16.81
C TYR A 356 -14.16 15.35 -17.92
N LEU A 357 -13.33 14.36 -17.57
CA LEU A 357 -12.46 13.66 -18.51
C LEU A 357 -13.22 12.68 -19.42
N LYS A 358 -14.54 12.51 -19.23
CA LYS A 358 -15.36 11.48 -19.88
C LYS A 358 -14.79 10.06 -19.73
N ALA A 359 -13.99 9.84 -18.68
CA ALA A 359 -13.40 8.55 -18.39
C ALA A 359 -14.47 7.63 -17.81
N GLY A 360 -14.71 6.47 -18.41
CA GLY A 360 -15.63 5.45 -17.88
C GLY A 360 -17.07 5.48 -18.42
N HIS A 361 -17.44 6.41 -19.31
CA HIS A 361 -18.75 6.47 -19.98
C HIS A 361 -19.99 6.44 -19.04
N THR A 362 -19.81 6.74 -17.75
CA THR A 362 -20.87 6.82 -16.75
C THR A 362 -21.22 8.28 -16.48
N SER A 363 -22.49 8.62 -16.58
CA SER A 363 -23.00 9.91 -16.15
C SER A 363 -23.16 9.94 -14.63
N VAL A 364 -22.76 11.08 -14.06
CA VAL A 364 -22.70 11.28 -12.62
C VAL A 364 -24.02 11.85 -12.14
N THR A 365 -24.94 10.97 -11.74
CA THR A 365 -26.22 11.36 -11.15
C THR A 365 -26.05 11.69 -9.65
N PRO A 366 -26.97 12.48 -9.06
CA PRO A 366 -26.97 12.70 -7.61
C PRO A 366 -27.15 11.40 -6.80
N ILE A 367 -27.87 10.42 -7.35
CA ILE A 367 -28.11 9.12 -6.71
C ILE A 367 -26.83 8.28 -6.74
N PHE A 368 -26.13 8.27 -7.87
CA PHE A 368 -24.79 7.68 -8.00
C PHE A 368 -23.83 8.26 -6.98
N ILE A 369 -23.73 9.59 -6.88
CA ILE A 369 -22.85 10.26 -5.90
C ILE A 369 -23.21 9.80 -4.49
N LEU A 370 -24.49 9.80 -4.12
CA LEU A 370 -24.91 9.41 -2.76
C LEU A 370 -24.48 7.97 -2.42
N ILE A 371 -24.79 7.01 -3.29
CA ILE A 371 -24.49 5.58 -3.05
C ILE A 371 -22.97 5.34 -3.07
N TYR A 372 -22.26 5.92 -4.03
CA TYR A 372 -20.79 5.86 -4.10
C TYR A 372 -20.13 6.44 -2.85
N MET A 373 -20.59 7.62 -2.41
CA MET A 373 -20.08 8.27 -1.20
C MET A 373 -20.33 7.45 0.06
N CYS A 374 -21.48 6.80 0.19
CA CYS A 374 -21.76 5.88 1.28
C CYS A 374 -20.80 4.68 1.28
N ALA A 375 -20.56 4.08 0.12
CA ALA A 375 -19.61 2.96 -0.02
C ALA A 375 -18.17 3.38 0.34
N ALA A 376 -17.72 4.53 -0.16
CA ALA A 376 -16.38 5.06 0.12
C ALA A 376 -16.19 5.39 1.60
N LEU A 377 -17.16 6.04 2.25
CA LEU A 377 -17.10 6.34 3.68
C LEU A 377 -17.08 5.08 4.54
N LEU A 378 -17.90 4.08 4.18
CA LEU A 378 -17.93 2.80 4.88
C LEU A 378 -16.60 2.06 4.73
N GLN A 379 -16.03 2.02 3.53
CA GLN A 379 -14.73 1.39 3.29
C GLN A 379 -13.63 2.04 4.15
N VAL A 380 -13.51 3.37 4.12
CA VAL A 380 -12.47 4.07 4.89
C VAL A 380 -12.67 3.87 6.39
N LEU A 381 -13.91 3.94 6.88
CA LEU A 381 -14.20 3.69 8.30
C LEU A 381 -13.73 2.29 8.75
N LEU A 382 -14.05 1.26 7.96
CA LEU A 382 -13.62 -0.10 8.23
C LEU A 382 -12.09 -0.21 8.21
N LEU A 383 -11.44 0.33 7.19
CA LEU A 383 -9.98 0.24 7.04
C LEU A 383 -9.21 0.98 8.14
N LEU A 384 -9.65 2.17 8.55
CA LEU A 384 -9.00 2.91 9.65
C LEU A 384 -9.16 2.17 10.98
N THR A 385 -10.33 1.56 11.20
CA THR A 385 -10.58 0.74 12.39
C THR A 385 -9.69 -0.50 12.40
N ILE A 386 -9.61 -1.23 11.27
CA ILE A 386 -8.73 -2.39 11.12
C ILE A 386 -7.28 -1.99 11.27
N SER A 387 -6.84 -0.88 10.66
CA SER A 387 -5.49 -0.32 10.76
C SER A 387 -5.08 -0.11 12.21
N HIS A 388 -5.93 0.52 13.02
CA HIS A 388 -5.66 0.74 14.43
C HIS A 388 -5.43 -0.59 15.19
N TYR A 389 -6.39 -1.52 15.13
CA TYR A 389 -6.29 -2.77 15.85
C TYR A 389 -5.15 -3.66 15.36
N LEU A 390 -4.90 -3.68 14.05
CA LEU A 390 -3.84 -4.48 13.44
C LEU A 390 -2.46 -4.02 13.90
N VAL A 391 -2.19 -2.71 13.85
CA VAL A 391 -0.89 -2.14 14.26
C VAL A 391 -0.64 -2.41 15.74
N VAL A 392 -1.64 -2.18 16.59
CA VAL A 392 -1.55 -2.41 18.03
C VAL A 392 -1.38 -3.90 18.35
N TRP A 393 -2.07 -4.77 17.63
CA TRP A 393 -1.95 -6.22 17.80
C TRP A 393 -0.57 -6.73 17.37
N MET A 394 -0.04 -6.26 16.23
CA MET A 394 1.32 -6.57 15.79
C MET A 394 2.36 -6.12 16.80
N TRP A 395 2.22 -4.88 17.31
CA TRP A 395 3.09 -4.34 18.34
C TRP A 395 3.10 -5.19 19.61
N LYS A 396 1.92 -5.64 20.08
CA LYS A 396 1.79 -6.52 21.24
C LYS A 396 2.43 -7.90 21.04
N LEU A 397 2.54 -8.37 19.79
CA LEU A 397 3.21 -9.62 19.45
C LEU A 397 4.72 -9.47 19.22
N GLY A 398 5.25 -8.26 19.31
CA GLY A 398 6.65 -8.00 19.00
C GLY A 398 6.96 -8.10 17.50
N LEU A 399 5.96 -7.93 16.63
CA LEU A 399 6.13 -7.76 15.20
C LEU A 399 6.21 -6.26 14.89
N ASP A 400 7.15 -5.86 14.05
CA ASP A 400 7.27 -4.45 13.65
C ASP A 400 6.14 -4.08 12.65
N PRO A 401 5.20 -3.18 13.04
CA PRO A 401 4.08 -2.82 12.19
C PRO A 401 4.49 -2.14 10.88
N ASP A 402 5.66 -1.48 10.83
CA ASP A 402 6.17 -0.83 9.62
C ASP A 402 6.49 -1.85 8.51
N ASN A 403 6.85 -3.08 8.90
CA ASN A 403 7.18 -4.15 7.97
C ASN A 403 5.95 -4.95 7.52
N SER A 404 4.89 -4.96 8.34
CA SER A 404 3.86 -5.99 8.25
C SER A 404 2.43 -5.48 8.11
N ALA A 405 2.09 -4.31 8.64
CA ALA A 405 0.68 -3.87 8.69
C ALA A 405 0.18 -3.42 7.32
N ILE A 406 0.97 -2.63 6.59
CA ILE A 406 0.56 -1.99 5.34
C ILE A 406 0.14 -3.02 4.27
N PRO A 407 0.87 -4.13 4.02
CA PRO A 407 0.47 -5.12 3.02
C PRO A 407 -0.91 -5.74 3.25
N TYR A 408 -1.32 -5.92 4.51
CA TYR A 408 -2.68 -6.38 4.81
C TYR A 408 -3.72 -5.28 4.59
N LEU A 409 -3.40 -4.04 4.96
CA LEU A 409 -4.34 -2.92 4.88
C LEU A 409 -4.63 -2.49 3.45
N THR A 410 -3.61 -2.48 2.58
CA THR A 410 -3.77 -2.22 1.14
C THR A 410 -4.60 -3.33 0.49
N ALA A 411 -4.28 -4.60 0.77
CA ALA A 411 -5.01 -5.73 0.21
C ALA A 411 -6.46 -5.82 0.70
N LEU A 412 -6.71 -5.57 1.99
CA LEU A 412 -8.07 -5.43 2.51
C LEU A 412 -8.76 -4.20 1.92
N GLY A 413 -8.01 -3.13 1.66
CA GLY A 413 -8.51 -1.96 0.96
C GLY A 413 -9.02 -2.29 -0.43
N ASP A 414 -8.25 -3.06 -1.19
CA ASP A 414 -8.64 -3.55 -2.51
C ASP A 414 -9.89 -4.42 -2.43
N LEU A 415 -9.89 -5.42 -1.55
CA LEU A 415 -11.00 -6.35 -1.42
C LEU A 415 -12.30 -5.65 -0.99
N LEU A 416 -12.23 -4.84 0.07
CA LEU A 416 -13.39 -4.13 0.61
C LEU A 416 -13.91 -3.09 -0.38
N GLY A 417 -13.02 -2.32 -1.00
CA GLY A 417 -13.43 -1.31 -1.96
C GLY A 417 -14.06 -1.92 -3.21
N THR A 418 -13.50 -3.00 -3.75
CA THR A 418 -14.13 -3.73 -4.87
C THR A 418 -15.48 -4.32 -4.50
N THR A 419 -15.59 -4.93 -3.33
CA THR A 419 -16.85 -5.53 -2.88
C THR A 419 -17.92 -4.47 -2.67
N LEU A 420 -17.60 -3.38 -1.96
CA LEU A 420 -18.54 -2.30 -1.66
C LEU A 420 -18.94 -1.52 -2.92
N LEU A 421 -18.00 -1.29 -3.84
CA LEU A 421 -18.32 -0.66 -5.13
C LEU A 421 -19.20 -1.55 -6.00
N GLY A 422 -18.93 -2.86 -6.05
CA GLY A 422 -19.79 -3.82 -6.75
C GLY A 422 -21.21 -3.84 -6.19
N ILE A 423 -21.36 -3.82 -4.86
CA ILE A 423 -22.66 -3.70 -4.20
C ILE A 423 -23.34 -2.36 -4.55
N ALA A 424 -22.59 -1.25 -4.55
CA ALA A 424 -23.11 0.07 -4.92
C ALA A 424 -23.69 0.07 -6.35
N PHE A 425 -22.96 -0.48 -7.32
CA PHE A 425 -23.44 -0.60 -8.71
C PHE A 425 -24.62 -1.56 -8.85
N HIS A 426 -24.64 -2.65 -8.08
CA HIS A 426 -25.79 -3.54 -8.05
C HIS A 426 -27.06 -2.84 -7.54
N ILE A 427 -26.94 -2.03 -6.47
CA ILE A 427 -28.05 -1.23 -5.94
C ILE A 427 -28.50 -0.19 -6.97
N LEU A 428 -27.58 0.53 -7.62
CA LEU A 428 -27.90 1.51 -8.65
C LEU A 428 -28.66 0.88 -9.82
N PHE A 429 -28.21 -0.30 -10.27
CA PHE A 429 -28.88 -1.07 -11.30
C PHE A 429 -30.30 -1.49 -10.88
N ALA A 430 -30.48 -1.93 -9.63
CA ALA A 430 -31.79 -2.32 -9.11
C ALA A 430 -32.77 -1.14 -8.94
N ILE A 431 -32.28 0.06 -8.62
CA ILE A 431 -33.10 1.28 -8.47
C ILE A 431 -33.54 1.85 -9.83
N GLY A 432 -32.95 1.39 -10.93
CA GLY A 432 -33.32 1.86 -12.27
C GLY A 432 -32.75 3.26 -12.59
N ASP A 433 -31.66 3.66 -11.91
CA ASP A 433 -30.78 4.76 -12.36
C ASP A 433 -29.97 4.27 -13.57
N LYS A 434 -30.71 3.81 -14.59
CA LYS A 434 -30.21 3.48 -15.91
C LYS A 434 -29.92 4.80 -16.60
N ASP A 435 -28.75 5.34 -16.38
CA ASP A 435 -28.26 6.28 -17.36
C ASP A 435 -28.12 5.56 -18.71
N SER A 436 -28.60 6.26 -19.73
CA SER A 436 -29.05 5.78 -21.04
C SER A 436 -27.96 5.27 -22.00
N ASP A 437 -26.99 4.51 -21.49
CA ASP A 437 -25.95 3.81 -22.28
C ASP A 437 -25.47 2.48 -21.63
N LEU A 438 -26.22 1.97 -20.65
CA LEU A 438 -25.94 0.69 -19.99
C LEU A 438 -26.68 -0.48 -20.66
N GLY A 439 -26.16 -0.89 -21.82
CA GLY A 439 -26.58 -2.06 -22.62
C GLY A 439 -27.71 -1.70 -23.59
N ASP A 440 -27.54 -1.78 -24.91
CA ASP A 440 -26.97 -2.91 -25.68
C ASP A 440 -25.44 -2.95 -25.91
#